data_AF-A0A7C2C1L2-F1
#
_entry.id   AF-A0A7C2C1L2-F1
#
_cell.length_a   1.000
_cell.length_b   1.000
_cell.length_c   1.000
_cell.angle_alpha   90.00
_cell.angle_beta   90.00
_cell.angle_gamma   90.00
#
_symmetry.space_group_name_H-M   'P 1'
#
loop_
_entity.id
_entity.type
_entity.pdbx_description
1 polymer ?
#
loop_
_entity_poly.entity_id
_entity_poly.type
_entity_poly.pdbx_seq_one_letter_code
_entity_poly.pdbx_strand_id
1 'polypeptide(L)'
;MKRFFAIMALWVLAGLALAQGAMVRVAHLSPDAPAVDVLVNGQKAITGLAFKQVTPYIPLPAAKVRVQVVPSGQMSPVVIDAELDLKEGVYYTVAATGFLAQIQPRVYTDLLSGFFPRAGYARIRVVHASPDAPAVDVAVKGGPVLFAGLPFPQASTYLSVPAGTYDLEVRAAGTSTVALALPGVTLESGKMYTVFAVGSLEAGTLAAVAVVDATVLGGSR
;
A
#
# COMPACT_ATOMS: atom_id res chain seq x y z
N MET A 1 -25.09 16.85 -1.26
CA MET A 1 -23.83 16.09 -1.10
C MET A 1 -23.90 14.88 -2.03
N LYS A 2 -23.28 14.95 -3.22
CA LYS A 2 -23.35 13.89 -4.22
C LYS A 2 -22.26 12.86 -3.92
N ARG A 3 -22.65 11.67 -3.47
CA ARG A 3 -21.74 10.54 -3.25
C ARG A 3 -21.32 10.01 -4.62
N PHE A 4 -20.06 10.20 -5.00
CA PHE A 4 -19.50 9.59 -6.21
C PHE A 4 -19.26 8.10 -5.94
N PHE A 5 -20.08 7.25 -6.55
CA PHE A 5 -19.79 5.83 -6.66
C PHE A 5 -18.75 5.65 -7.77
N ALA A 6 -17.55 5.19 -7.42
CA ALA A 6 -16.60 4.68 -8.40
C ALA A 6 -17.17 3.38 -8.97
N ILE A 7 -17.54 3.39 -10.25
CA ILE A 7 -17.99 2.20 -10.96
C ILE A 7 -16.74 1.40 -11.33
N MET A 8 -16.46 0.33 -10.58
CA MET A 8 -15.44 -0.65 -10.93
C MET A 8 -16.02 -1.57 -12.02
N ALA A 9 -15.65 -1.34 -13.26
CA ALA A 9 -16.01 -2.25 -14.36
C ALA A 9 -15.17 -3.52 -14.25
N LEU A 10 -15.78 -4.60 -13.74
CA LEU A 10 -15.20 -5.93 -13.76
C LEU A 10 -15.37 -6.51 -15.17
N TRP A 11 -14.29 -6.50 -15.97
CA TRP A 11 -14.27 -7.21 -17.24
C TRP A 11 -14.22 -8.71 -16.96
N VAL A 12 -15.22 -9.44 -17.43
CA VAL A 12 -15.17 -10.90 -17.49
C VAL A 12 -14.12 -11.28 -18.55
N LEU A 13 -12.91 -11.59 -18.11
CA LEU A 13 -11.93 -12.28 -18.95
C LEU A 13 -12.42 -13.71 -19.15
N ALA A 14 -13.08 -13.97 -20.28
CA ALA A 14 -13.37 -15.32 -20.71
C ALA A 14 -12.03 -16.01 -21.03
N GLY A 15 -11.71 -17.06 -20.27
CA GLY A 15 -10.56 -17.93 -20.55
C GLY A 15 -9.32 -17.72 -19.68
N LEU A 16 -9.48 -17.60 -18.36
CA LEU A 16 -8.40 -17.96 -17.45
C LEU A 16 -8.64 -19.41 -17.01
N ALA A 17 -7.87 -20.33 -17.56
CA ALA A 17 -7.38 -21.44 -16.75
C ALA A 17 -6.90 -20.83 -15.41
N LEU A 18 -7.08 -21.54 -14.30
CA LEU A 18 -6.51 -21.15 -13.00
C LEU A 18 -4.98 -21.15 -13.12
N ALA A 19 -4.42 -20.17 -13.83
CA ALA A 19 -3.00 -19.95 -13.93
C ALA A 19 -2.57 -19.62 -12.52
N GLN A 20 -1.71 -20.47 -11.95
CA GLN A 20 -0.99 -20.09 -10.75
C GLN A 20 -0.20 -18.81 -11.10
N GLY A 21 -0.71 -17.68 -10.63
CA GLY A 21 -0.27 -16.35 -11.03
C GLY A 21 0.33 -15.58 -9.86
N ALA A 22 0.68 -14.33 -10.12
CA ALA A 22 0.97 -13.37 -9.07
C ALA A 22 -0.31 -12.69 -8.60
N MET A 23 -0.30 -12.16 -7.38
CA MET A 23 -1.35 -11.30 -6.86
C MET A 23 -0.82 -9.87 -6.84
N VAL A 24 -1.50 -8.93 -7.50
CA VAL A 24 -1.02 -7.54 -7.60
C VAL A 24 -2.09 -6.59 -7.10
N ARG A 25 -1.71 -5.61 -6.28
CA ARG A 25 -2.55 -4.44 -5.99
C ARG A 25 -1.80 -3.16 -6.32
N VAL A 26 -2.55 -2.08 -6.55
CA VAL A 26 -1.98 -0.77 -6.85
C VAL A 26 -2.31 0.22 -5.74
N ALA A 27 -1.35 1.07 -5.39
CA ALA A 27 -1.48 2.12 -4.40
C ALA A 27 -1.10 3.49 -4.97
N HIS A 28 -1.98 4.48 -4.86
CA HIS A 28 -1.62 5.86 -5.21
C HIS A 28 -1.17 6.62 -3.97
N LEU A 29 0.15 6.78 -3.81
CA LEU A 29 0.76 7.38 -2.62
C LEU A 29 1.46 8.72 -2.89
N SER A 30 1.43 9.22 -4.13
CA SER A 30 1.91 10.56 -4.48
C SER A 30 0.94 11.64 -3.96
N PRO A 31 1.37 12.58 -3.11
CA PRO A 31 0.46 13.46 -2.35
C PRO A 31 -0.13 14.63 -3.13
N ASP A 32 0.53 15.07 -4.19
CA ASP A 32 0.16 16.21 -5.05
C ASP A 32 -0.24 15.79 -6.47
N ALA A 33 -0.10 14.51 -6.82
CA ALA A 33 -0.59 13.99 -8.09
C ALA A 33 -2.13 13.87 -8.09
N PRO A 34 -2.80 14.25 -9.18
CA PRO A 34 -4.24 14.04 -9.34
C PRO A 34 -4.55 12.56 -9.52
N ALA A 35 -5.85 12.21 -9.51
CA ALA A 35 -6.26 10.83 -9.78
C ALA A 35 -5.71 10.30 -11.11
N VAL A 36 -5.35 9.03 -11.13
CA VAL A 36 -4.67 8.37 -12.27
C VAL A 36 -5.45 7.18 -12.79
N ASP A 37 -5.23 6.88 -14.07
CA ASP A 37 -5.56 5.59 -14.65
C ASP A 37 -4.27 4.75 -14.74
N VAL A 38 -4.41 3.43 -14.57
CA VAL A 38 -3.32 2.46 -14.70
C VAL A 38 -3.59 1.60 -15.91
N LEU A 39 -2.62 1.54 -16.82
CA LEU A 39 -2.66 0.71 -18.01
C LEU A 39 -1.77 -0.51 -17.80
N VAL A 40 -2.25 -1.68 -18.20
CA VAL A 40 -1.49 -2.92 -18.25
C VAL A 40 -1.42 -3.35 -19.72
N ASN A 41 -0.22 -3.48 -20.25
CA ASN A 41 0.03 -3.80 -21.66
C ASN A 41 -0.75 -2.89 -22.64
N GLY A 42 -0.85 -1.60 -22.31
CA GLY A 42 -1.53 -0.58 -23.11
C GLY A 42 -3.06 -0.51 -22.94
N GLN A 43 -3.66 -1.36 -22.12
CA GLN A 43 -5.11 -1.33 -21.83
C GLN A 43 -5.39 -0.80 -20.43
N LYS A 44 -6.39 0.08 -20.27
CA LYS A 44 -6.79 0.59 -18.95
C LYS A 44 -7.32 -0.55 -18.08
N ALA A 45 -6.65 -0.80 -16.96
CA ALA A 45 -7.01 -1.82 -15.98
C ALA A 45 -7.65 -1.22 -14.72
N ILE A 46 -7.19 -0.04 -14.30
CA ILE A 46 -7.73 0.71 -13.15
C ILE A 46 -7.98 2.14 -13.61
N THR A 47 -9.12 2.71 -13.23
CA THR A 47 -9.49 4.08 -13.60
C THR A 47 -9.77 4.93 -12.37
N GLY A 48 -9.40 6.21 -12.42
CA GLY A 48 -9.71 7.20 -11.40
C GLY A 48 -9.18 6.88 -10.00
N LEU A 49 -8.04 6.18 -9.89
CA LEU A 49 -7.42 5.87 -8.60
C LEU A 49 -6.89 7.17 -7.98
N ALA A 50 -7.49 7.62 -6.89
CA ALA A 50 -7.14 8.87 -6.21
C ALA A 50 -6.04 8.67 -5.16
N PHE A 51 -5.36 9.75 -4.78
CA PHE A 51 -4.41 9.74 -3.67
C PHE A 51 -5.00 9.08 -2.41
N LYS A 52 -4.18 8.30 -1.71
CA LYS A 52 -4.52 7.46 -0.54
C LYS A 52 -5.36 6.22 -0.85
N GLN A 53 -5.77 5.98 -2.09
CA GLN A 53 -6.47 4.76 -2.47
C GLN A 53 -5.49 3.62 -2.77
N VAL A 54 -5.89 2.43 -2.31
CA VAL A 54 -5.21 1.16 -2.56
C VAL A 54 -6.26 0.18 -3.05
N THR A 55 -5.99 -0.48 -4.17
CA THR A 55 -6.93 -1.47 -4.72
C THR A 55 -6.90 -2.77 -3.92
N PRO A 56 -7.93 -3.63 -4.05
CA PRO A 56 -7.78 -5.04 -3.74
C PRO A 56 -6.67 -5.69 -4.57
N TYR A 57 -6.17 -6.85 -4.13
CA TYR A 57 -5.32 -7.69 -4.98
C TYR A 57 -6.13 -8.29 -6.12
N ILE A 58 -5.57 -8.24 -7.32
CA ILE A 58 -6.08 -8.89 -8.52
C ILE A 58 -5.09 -9.97 -8.97
N PRO A 59 -5.56 -11.15 -9.40
CA PRO A 59 -4.69 -12.17 -9.97
C PRO A 59 -4.22 -11.74 -11.35
N LEU A 60 -2.92 -11.90 -11.62
CA LEU A 60 -2.31 -11.71 -12.94
C LEU A 60 -1.44 -12.92 -13.29
N PRO A 61 -1.35 -13.31 -14.57
CA PRO A 61 -0.42 -14.36 -14.98
C PRO A 61 1.01 -14.06 -14.53
N ALA A 62 1.76 -15.10 -14.16
CA ALA A 62 3.18 -15.00 -13.91
C ALA A 62 3.92 -14.75 -15.23
N ALA A 63 4.16 -13.47 -15.54
CA ALA A 63 4.77 -13.02 -16.77
C ALA A 63 5.35 -11.61 -16.60
N LYS A 64 6.17 -11.20 -17.57
CA LYS A 64 6.53 -9.80 -17.74
C LYS A 64 5.32 -9.01 -18.22
N VAL A 65 4.96 -7.96 -17.49
CA VAL A 65 3.88 -7.03 -17.86
C VAL A 65 4.42 -5.60 -17.89
N ARG A 66 3.98 -4.82 -18.87
CA ARG A 66 4.24 -3.39 -18.90
C ARG A 66 3.12 -2.65 -18.19
N VAL A 67 3.46 -1.86 -17.18
CA VAL A 67 2.53 -1.04 -16.43
C VAL A 67 2.83 0.43 -16.69
N GLN A 68 1.79 1.17 -17.05
CA GLN A 68 1.88 2.60 -17.29
C GLN A 68 0.87 3.34 -16.43
N VAL A 69 1.20 4.56 -16.01
CA VAL A 69 0.30 5.44 -15.27
C VAL A 69 0.10 6.73 -16.06
N VAL A 70 -1.14 7.16 -16.18
CA VAL A 70 -1.55 8.36 -16.91
C VAL A 70 -2.58 9.15 -16.09
N PRO A 71 -2.78 10.45 -16.35
CA PRO A 71 -3.86 11.19 -15.71
C PRO A 71 -5.23 10.53 -15.95
N SER A 72 -6.11 10.55 -14.94
CA SER A 72 -7.43 9.92 -15.02
C SER A 72 -8.22 10.42 -16.24
N GLY A 73 -8.80 9.49 -16.99
CA GLY A 73 -9.56 9.79 -18.21
C GLY A 73 -8.71 10.05 -19.45
N GLN A 74 -7.38 10.07 -19.34
CA GLN A 74 -6.46 10.31 -20.45
C GLN A 74 -5.71 9.04 -20.87
N MET A 75 -4.89 9.12 -21.91
CA MET A 75 -3.93 8.07 -22.34
C MET A 75 -2.48 8.57 -22.35
N SER A 76 -2.29 9.88 -22.12
CA SER A 76 -1.00 10.57 -22.15
C SER A 76 -1.09 11.87 -21.35
N PRO A 77 0.02 12.42 -20.82
CA PRO A 77 1.36 11.83 -20.85
C PRO A 77 1.45 10.60 -19.95
N VAL A 78 2.35 9.69 -20.31
CA VAL A 78 2.72 8.56 -19.44
C VAL A 78 3.70 9.10 -18.40
N VAL A 79 3.27 9.13 -17.14
CA VAL A 79 4.07 9.66 -16.02
C VAL A 79 4.89 8.59 -15.32
N ILE A 80 4.49 7.32 -15.48
CA ILE A 80 5.24 6.14 -15.06
C ILE A 80 5.15 5.12 -16.19
N ASP A 81 6.28 4.51 -16.54
CA ASP A 81 6.37 3.40 -17.49
C ASP A 81 7.37 2.37 -16.96
N ALA A 82 6.90 1.17 -16.63
CA ALA A 82 7.72 0.15 -16.00
C ALA A 82 7.37 -1.25 -16.51
N GLU A 83 8.38 -2.12 -16.58
CA GLU A 83 8.19 -3.55 -16.78
C GLU A 83 8.27 -4.26 -15.42
N LEU A 84 7.26 -5.08 -15.10
CA LEU A 84 7.20 -5.90 -13.90
C LEU A 84 7.30 -7.37 -14.30
N ASP A 85 8.27 -8.09 -13.74
CA ASP A 85 8.43 -9.53 -13.91
C ASP A 85 7.69 -10.28 -12.79
N LEU A 86 6.42 -10.60 -13.03
CA LEU A 86 5.54 -11.20 -12.05
C LEU A 86 5.83 -12.68 -11.87
N LYS A 87 5.99 -13.09 -10.61
CA LYS A 87 6.29 -14.47 -10.22
C LYS A 87 5.08 -15.15 -9.59
N GLU A 88 4.90 -16.42 -9.93
CA GLU A 88 3.85 -17.27 -9.39
C GLU A 88 3.87 -17.30 -7.86
N GLY A 89 2.68 -17.21 -7.24
CA GLY A 89 2.52 -17.30 -5.79
C GLY A 89 3.02 -16.08 -5.00
N VAL A 90 3.51 -15.04 -5.68
CA VAL A 90 4.02 -13.83 -5.04
C VAL A 90 2.95 -12.73 -5.04
N TYR A 91 2.81 -12.06 -3.89
CA TYR A 91 1.96 -10.88 -3.74
C TYR A 91 2.81 -9.62 -3.92
N TYR A 92 2.30 -8.67 -4.69
CA TYR A 92 2.96 -7.40 -4.98
C TYR A 92 2.04 -6.21 -4.68
N THR A 93 2.61 -5.19 -4.05
CA THR A 93 2.04 -3.84 -4.02
C THR A 93 2.85 -2.96 -4.97
N VAL A 94 2.20 -2.45 -6.01
CA VAL A 94 2.80 -1.48 -6.94
C VAL A 94 2.28 -0.10 -6.55
N ALA A 95 3.17 0.80 -6.13
CA ALA A 95 2.81 2.12 -5.65
C ALA A 95 3.37 3.22 -6.55
N ALA A 96 2.57 4.27 -6.78
CA ALA A 96 3.08 5.55 -7.25
C ALA A 96 3.51 6.38 -6.03
N THR A 97 4.78 6.73 -5.94
CA THR A 97 5.40 7.46 -4.81
C THR A 97 6.14 8.70 -5.30
N GLY A 98 6.45 9.64 -4.40
CA GLY A 98 7.09 10.91 -4.77
C GLY A 98 6.07 12.01 -5.06
N PHE A 99 6.52 13.26 -5.17
CA PHE A 99 5.70 14.34 -5.71
C PHE A 99 5.47 14.17 -7.20
N LEU A 100 4.43 14.78 -7.78
CA LEU A 100 4.06 14.65 -9.20
C LEU A 100 5.24 14.94 -10.14
N ALA A 101 6.03 15.98 -9.82
CA ALA A 101 7.20 16.36 -10.61
C ALA A 101 8.34 15.33 -10.58
N GLN A 102 8.36 14.43 -9.58
CA GLN A 102 9.37 13.38 -9.39
C GLN A 102 8.71 12.02 -9.10
N ILE A 103 7.54 11.78 -9.69
CA ILE A 103 6.74 10.59 -9.38
C ILE A 103 7.48 9.35 -9.88
N GLN A 104 7.54 8.32 -9.05
CA GLN A 104 8.25 7.08 -9.36
C GLN A 104 7.42 5.86 -8.97
N PRO A 105 7.51 4.77 -9.76
CA PRO A 105 6.97 3.49 -9.36
C PRO A 105 7.82 2.89 -8.24
N ARG A 106 7.16 2.31 -7.25
CA ARG A 106 7.79 1.46 -6.24
C ARG A 106 7.06 0.13 -6.15
N VAL A 107 7.82 -0.96 -6.20
CA VAL A 107 7.27 -2.31 -6.09
C VAL A 107 7.69 -2.89 -4.75
N TYR A 108 6.73 -3.38 -4.00
CA TYR A 108 6.95 -4.11 -2.76
C TYR A 108 6.50 -5.55 -2.94
N THR A 109 7.28 -6.49 -2.42
CA THR A 109 6.87 -7.89 -2.28
C THR A 109 6.21 -8.07 -0.92
N ASP A 110 5.02 -8.64 -0.92
CA ASP A 110 4.17 -8.76 0.25
C ASP A 110 4.26 -10.20 0.77
N LEU A 111 4.91 -10.37 1.93
CA LEU A 111 5.18 -11.68 2.53
C LEU A 111 3.95 -12.23 3.26
N LEU A 112 2.90 -12.53 2.49
CA LEU A 112 1.59 -13.00 2.97
C LEU A 112 1.45 -14.52 2.97
N SER A 113 2.19 -15.23 2.11
CA SER A 113 2.11 -16.68 1.99
C SER A 113 2.75 -17.38 3.20
N GLY A 114 2.10 -18.41 3.74
CA GLY A 114 2.67 -19.31 4.76
C GLY A 114 2.87 -18.74 6.17
N PHE A 115 2.59 -17.44 6.39
CA PHE A 115 2.89 -16.77 7.67
C PHE A 115 1.67 -16.03 8.24
N PHE A 116 0.61 -16.79 8.50
CA PHE A 116 -0.58 -16.25 9.16
C PHE A 116 -0.30 -15.92 10.64
N PRO A 117 -0.88 -14.82 11.18
CA PRO A 117 -0.74 -14.51 12.60
C PRO A 117 -1.30 -15.64 13.48
N ARG A 118 -0.62 -15.91 14.59
CA ARG A 118 -1.14 -16.81 15.64
C ARG A 118 -2.40 -16.18 16.27
N ALA A 119 -3.25 -17.02 16.87
CA ALA A 119 -4.42 -16.52 17.62
C ALA A 119 -3.98 -15.50 18.69
N GLY A 120 -4.71 -14.38 18.79
CA GLY A 120 -4.37 -13.27 19.69
C GLY A 120 -3.31 -12.30 19.16
N TYR A 121 -2.81 -12.49 17.94
CA TYR A 121 -1.80 -11.62 17.31
C TYR A 121 -2.28 -11.08 15.96
N ALA A 122 -1.75 -9.92 15.59
CA ALA A 122 -1.80 -9.35 14.26
C ALA A 122 -0.39 -9.26 13.67
N ARG A 123 -0.27 -9.12 12.35
CA ARG A 123 0.99 -8.73 11.70
C ARG A 123 0.83 -7.38 11.03
N ILE A 124 1.85 -6.54 11.16
CA ILE A 124 1.86 -5.17 10.66
C ILE A 124 3.19 -4.93 9.96
N ARG A 125 3.15 -4.27 8.81
CA ARG A 125 4.30 -3.55 8.27
C ARG A 125 3.92 -2.10 8.00
N VAL A 126 4.92 -1.24 7.92
CA VAL A 126 4.77 0.17 7.56
C VAL A 126 5.52 0.44 6.28
N VAL A 127 4.94 1.28 5.42
CA VAL A 127 5.61 1.86 4.27
C VAL A 127 5.71 3.36 4.51
N HIS A 128 6.93 3.89 4.55
CA HIS A 128 7.12 5.33 4.55
C HIS A 128 6.99 5.84 3.12
N ALA A 129 5.97 6.65 2.84
CA ALA A 129 5.62 7.15 1.51
C ALA A 129 5.37 8.67 1.48
N SER A 130 5.91 9.41 2.46
CA SER A 130 5.94 10.88 2.45
C SER A 130 7.30 11.34 1.89
N PRO A 131 7.33 12.03 0.75
CA PRO A 131 8.58 12.28 0.00
C PRO A 131 9.50 13.35 0.59
N ASP A 132 8.98 14.22 1.44
CA ASP A 132 9.68 15.34 2.07
C ASP A 132 9.94 15.13 3.57
N ALA A 133 9.43 14.06 4.16
CA ALA A 133 9.78 13.72 5.54
C ALA A 133 11.12 12.97 5.57
N PRO A 134 11.97 13.22 6.58
CA PRO A 134 13.16 12.41 6.82
C PRO A 134 12.76 10.98 7.24
N ALA A 135 13.75 10.11 7.42
CA ALA A 135 13.50 8.78 7.97
C ALA A 135 12.69 8.84 9.27
N VAL A 136 11.78 7.89 9.45
CA VAL A 136 10.82 7.89 10.56
C VAL A 136 10.92 6.66 11.43
N ASP A 137 10.63 6.86 12.72
CA ASP A 137 10.32 5.79 13.65
C ASP A 137 8.81 5.66 13.78
N VAL A 138 8.31 4.44 13.95
CA VAL A 138 6.92 4.18 14.33
C VAL A 138 6.92 3.52 15.69
N ALA A 139 6.25 4.14 16.66
CA ALA A 139 6.31 3.76 18.06
C ALA A 139 4.92 3.73 18.69
N VAL A 140 4.79 2.99 19.79
CA VAL A 140 3.65 3.14 20.70
C VAL A 140 3.86 4.42 21.51
N LYS A 141 2.80 5.23 21.67
CA LYS A 141 2.82 6.43 22.49
C LYS A 141 3.24 6.10 23.92
N GLY A 142 4.30 6.75 24.41
CA GLY A 142 4.89 6.46 25.72
C GLY A 142 5.50 5.05 25.87
N GLY A 143 5.62 4.31 24.77
CA GLY A 143 6.09 2.93 24.74
C GLY A 143 7.24 2.70 23.74
N PRO A 144 7.48 1.44 23.35
CA PRO A 144 8.62 1.08 22.51
C PRO A 144 8.48 1.55 21.06
N VAL A 145 9.63 1.71 20.39
CA VAL A 145 9.71 1.85 18.94
C VAL A 145 9.50 0.47 18.30
N LEU A 146 8.54 0.37 17.39
CA LEU A 146 8.20 -0.86 16.66
C LEU A 146 8.99 -0.99 15.35
N PHE A 147 9.19 0.14 14.66
CA PHE A 147 9.98 0.23 13.43
C PHE A 147 10.89 1.45 13.53
N ALA A 148 12.18 1.27 13.32
CA ALA A 148 13.17 2.34 13.48
C ALA A 148 13.79 2.75 12.14
N GLY A 149 14.01 4.05 11.96
CA GLY A 149 14.81 4.62 10.88
C GLY A 149 14.33 4.26 9.47
N LEU A 150 13.02 4.11 9.27
CA LEU A 150 12.47 3.73 7.97
C LEU A 150 12.59 4.91 6.99
N PRO A 151 13.40 4.82 5.92
CA PRO A 151 13.55 5.91 4.96
C PRO A 151 12.45 5.88 3.89
N PHE A 152 12.17 7.01 3.25
CA PHE A 152 11.32 7.08 2.08
C PHE A 152 12.02 6.45 0.84
N PRO A 153 11.33 5.71 -0.06
CA PRO A 153 10.00 5.11 0.06
C PRO A 153 10.08 3.62 0.44
N GLN A 154 10.60 3.27 1.62
CA GLN A 154 10.83 1.88 2.00
C GLN A 154 9.69 1.30 2.83
N ALA A 155 9.51 -0.01 2.71
CA ALA A 155 8.68 -0.83 3.56
C ALA A 155 9.53 -1.46 4.66
N SER A 156 9.02 -1.50 5.88
CA SER A 156 9.57 -2.34 6.93
C SER A 156 9.28 -3.83 6.66
N THR A 157 9.97 -4.70 7.37
CA THR A 157 9.55 -6.10 7.50
C THR A 157 8.27 -6.21 8.33
N TYR A 158 7.46 -7.23 8.09
CA TYR A 158 6.30 -7.50 8.93
C TYR A 158 6.70 -7.86 10.37
N LEU A 159 6.15 -7.15 11.33
CA LEU A 159 6.26 -7.42 12.76
C LEU A 159 4.98 -8.09 13.27
N SER A 160 5.13 -9.10 14.12
CA SER A 160 4.00 -9.69 14.86
C SER A 160 3.79 -8.93 16.16
N VAL A 161 2.57 -8.49 16.42
CA VAL A 161 2.19 -7.74 17.62
C VAL A 161 0.92 -8.34 18.24
N PRO A 162 0.72 -8.23 19.56
CA PRO A 162 -0.55 -8.61 20.17
C PRO A 162 -1.72 -7.89 19.49
N ALA A 163 -2.84 -8.58 19.31
CA ALA A 163 -4.06 -7.92 18.86
C ALA A 163 -4.56 -6.96 19.95
N GLY A 164 -5.08 -5.81 19.55
CA GLY A 164 -5.51 -4.77 20.48
C GLY A 164 -5.59 -3.39 19.85
N THR A 165 -5.92 -2.39 20.68
CA THR A 165 -5.96 -0.99 20.28
C THR A 165 -4.71 -0.28 20.79
N TYR A 166 -4.05 0.46 19.89
CA TYR A 166 -2.80 1.15 20.14
C TYR A 166 -2.94 2.63 19.85
N ASP A 167 -2.36 3.47 20.70
CA ASP A 167 -2.01 4.83 20.32
C ASP A 167 -0.61 4.79 19.72
N LEU A 168 -0.51 4.99 18.41
CA LEU A 168 0.75 4.98 17.68
C LEU A 168 1.21 6.40 17.35
N GLU A 169 2.51 6.55 17.16
CA GLU A 169 3.14 7.79 16.72
C GLU A 169 4.14 7.48 15.62
N VAL A 170 4.14 8.31 14.58
CA VAL A 170 5.25 8.43 13.63
C VAL A 170 6.11 9.59 14.10
N ARG A 171 7.39 9.31 14.38
CA ARG A 171 8.36 10.26 14.93
C ARG A 171 9.50 10.46 13.94
N ALA A 172 10.18 11.60 14.03
CA ALA A 172 11.46 11.76 13.35
C ALA A 172 12.47 10.75 13.92
N ALA A 173 13.17 10.00 13.05
CA ALA A 173 13.98 8.87 13.45
C ALA A 173 15.02 9.23 14.53
N GLY A 174 15.13 8.39 15.56
CA GLY A 174 16.06 8.56 16.67
C GLY A 174 15.68 9.66 17.67
N THR A 175 14.47 10.24 17.55
CA THR A 175 13.99 11.31 18.44
C THR A 175 12.61 11.01 19.02
N SER A 176 12.17 11.83 19.98
CA SER A 176 10.80 11.83 20.48
C SER A 176 9.87 12.83 19.75
N THR A 177 10.36 13.53 18.73
CA THR A 177 9.57 14.53 18.00
C THR A 177 8.50 13.83 17.15
N VAL A 178 7.24 14.00 17.53
CA VAL A 178 6.08 13.40 16.85
C VAL A 178 5.76 14.20 15.58
N ALA A 179 5.79 13.53 14.43
CA ALA A 179 5.36 14.08 13.15
C ALA A 179 3.88 13.78 12.85
N LEU A 180 3.40 12.61 13.29
CA LEU A 180 1.99 12.21 13.14
C LEU A 180 1.55 11.35 14.33
N ALA A 181 0.48 11.76 15.00
CA ALA A 181 -0.18 10.98 16.04
C ALA A 181 -1.33 10.16 15.45
N LEU A 182 -1.44 8.90 15.86
CA LEU A 182 -2.44 7.93 15.39
C LEU A 182 -3.11 7.27 16.60
N PRO A 183 -4.05 7.96 17.28
CA PRO A 183 -4.75 7.38 18.42
C PRO A 183 -5.73 6.29 17.98
N GLY A 184 -5.93 5.28 18.83
CA GLY A 184 -7.00 4.30 18.66
C GLY A 184 -6.85 3.34 17.47
N VAL A 185 -5.63 3.05 17.02
CA VAL A 185 -5.37 2.08 15.94
C VAL A 185 -5.68 0.66 16.43
N THR A 186 -6.75 0.06 15.92
CA THR A 186 -7.14 -1.31 16.25
C THR A 186 -6.50 -2.31 15.29
N LEU A 187 -5.74 -3.25 15.85
CA LEU A 187 -5.15 -4.39 15.15
C LEU A 187 -5.85 -5.68 15.59
N GLU A 188 -6.64 -6.27 14.71
CA GLU A 188 -7.45 -7.44 15.02
C GLU A 188 -6.65 -8.74 14.92
N SER A 189 -6.99 -9.70 15.77
CA SER A 189 -6.38 -11.03 15.76
C SER A 189 -6.57 -11.71 14.40
N GLY A 190 -5.50 -12.33 13.89
CA GLY A 190 -5.53 -13.07 12.63
C GLY A 190 -5.49 -12.20 11.37
N LYS A 191 -5.33 -10.87 11.50
CA LYS A 191 -5.19 -9.97 10.35
C LYS A 191 -3.73 -9.55 10.11
N MET A 192 -3.43 -9.35 8.83
CA MET A 192 -2.18 -8.78 8.35
C MET A 192 -2.45 -7.40 7.76
N TYR A 193 -1.64 -6.41 8.11
CA TYR A 193 -1.83 -5.02 7.73
C TYR A 193 -0.58 -4.44 7.07
N THR A 194 -0.81 -3.62 6.05
CA THR A 194 0.15 -2.62 5.58
C THR A 194 -0.37 -1.24 5.94
N VAL A 195 0.46 -0.43 6.60
CA VAL A 195 0.16 0.97 6.87
C VAL A 195 1.08 1.85 6.03
N PHE A 196 0.50 2.69 5.17
CA PHE A 196 1.25 3.66 4.38
C PHE A 196 1.24 5.01 5.09
N ALA A 197 2.41 5.51 5.49
CA ALA A 197 2.58 6.88 5.99
C ALA A 197 2.77 7.81 4.79
N VAL A 198 1.76 8.60 4.46
CA VAL A 198 1.64 9.39 3.22
C VAL A 198 1.48 10.88 3.52
N GLY A 199 1.50 11.71 2.49
CA GLY A 199 1.31 13.16 2.60
C GLY A 199 2.64 13.90 2.55
N SER A 200 2.60 15.19 2.83
CA SER A 200 3.78 16.04 2.91
C SER A 200 3.96 16.59 4.33
N LEU A 201 5.18 16.51 4.84
CA LEU A 201 5.57 17.11 6.11
C LEU A 201 5.51 18.64 6.01
N GLU A 202 6.09 19.23 4.96
CA GLU A 202 6.14 20.67 4.78
C GLU A 202 4.74 21.28 4.60
N ALA A 203 3.85 20.61 3.88
CA ALA A 203 2.47 21.05 3.67
C ALA A 203 1.55 20.71 4.86
N GLY A 204 2.04 20.01 5.90
CA GLY A 204 1.23 19.63 7.06
C GLY A 204 0.08 18.66 6.73
N THR A 205 0.26 17.79 5.72
CA THR A 205 -0.78 16.88 5.20
C THR A 205 -0.53 15.40 5.51
N LEU A 206 0.42 15.11 6.40
CA LEU A 206 0.77 13.76 6.82
C LEU A 206 -0.47 12.98 7.29
N ALA A 207 -0.57 11.74 6.84
CA ALA A 207 -1.64 10.82 7.21
C ALA A 207 -1.17 9.37 7.15
N ALA A 208 -1.92 8.47 7.78
CA ALA A 208 -1.74 7.03 7.64
C ALA A 208 -2.91 6.42 6.86
N VAL A 209 -2.60 5.50 5.95
CA VAL A 209 -3.57 4.66 5.24
C VAL A 209 -3.33 3.22 5.64
N ALA A 210 -4.21 2.65 6.46
CA ALA A 210 -4.14 1.25 6.85
C ALA A 210 -4.97 0.38 5.90
N VAL A 211 -4.37 -0.71 5.41
CA VAL A 211 -5.02 -1.68 4.53
C VAL A 211 -4.84 -3.07 5.12
N VAL A 212 -5.91 -3.87 5.09
CA VAL A 212 -5.85 -5.29 5.42
C VAL A 212 -5.30 -6.04 4.21
N ASP A 213 -4.14 -6.67 4.37
CA ASP A 213 -3.49 -7.45 3.32
C ASP A 213 -4.10 -8.85 3.21
N ALA A 214 -4.37 -9.47 4.36
CA ALA A 214 -4.94 -10.80 4.47
C ALA A 214 -5.64 -10.96 5.81
N THR A 215 -6.65 -11.83 5.85
CA THR A 215 -7.30 -12.31 7.06
C THR A 215 -7.17 -13.83 7.08
N VAL A 216 -6.84 -14.42 8.22
CA VAL A 216 -7.01 -15.86 8.41
C VAL A 216 -8.49 -16.17 8.26
N LEU A 217 -8.87 -16.86 7.19
CA LEU A 217 -10.21 -17.44 7.10
C LEU A 217 -10.36 -18.36 8.29
N GLY A 218 -11.21 -17.98 9.24
CA GLY A 218 -11.51 -18.83 10.39
C GLY A 218 -11.98 -20.17 9.86
N GLY A 219 -11.19 -21.22 10.08
CA GLY A 219 -11.73 -22.57 10.02
C GLY A 219 -12.83 -22.62 11.06
N SER A 220 -14.08 -22.76 10.60
CA SER A 220 -15.17 -23.20 11.44
C SER A 220 -14.67 -24.46 12.17
N ARG A 221 -14.48 -24.34 13.48
CA ARG A 221 -14.43 -25.49 14.37
C ARG A 221 -15.83 -26.06 14.50
#